data_AF-A0A1F5H983-F1
#
_entry.id   AF-A0A1F5H983-F1
#
_cell.length_a   1.000
_cell.length_b   1.000
_cell.length_c   1.000
_cell.angle_alpha   90.00
_cell.angle_beta   90.00
_cell.angle_gamma   90.00
#
_symmetry.space_group_name_H-M   'P 1'
#
loop_
_entity.id
_entity.type
_entity.pdbx_description
1 polymer ?
#
loop_
_entity_poly.entity_id
_entity_poly.type
_entity_poly.pdbx_seq_one_letter_code
_entity_poly.pdbx_strand_id
1 'polypeptide(L)'
;MDKIEELLNRGVDQVIPSKQKLRNVLRTSKKLRVYQGFDPSSPLLHIGHMIGLRKLREWQDLGHEVIFLIGDFTGRIGDPTGREKTRPLLSKKTVEENAKTYQEQAGKILDFSG
;
A
#
# COMPACT_ATOMS: atom_id res chain seq x y z
N MET A 1 23.04 7.68 -3.83
CA MET A 1 22.64 6.31 -3.43
C MET A 1 21.76 5.76 -4.53
N ASP A 2 21.91 4.49 -4.93
CA ASP A 2 21.08 3.88 -5.97
C ASP A 2 19.65 3.65 -5.43
N LYS A 3 18.67 4.40 -5.94
CA LYS A 3 17.27 4.33 -5.49
C LYS A 3 16.64 2.96 -5.71
N ILE A 4 17.08 2.21 -6.73
CA ILE A 4 16.60 0.84 -6.97
C ILE A 4 17.09 -0.08 -5.86
N GLU A 5 18.36 0.05 -5.43
CA GLU A 5 18.86 -0.74 -4.31
C GLU A 5 18.20 -0.34 -3.00
N GLU A 6 17.89 0.95 -2.77
CA GLU A 6 17.12 1.34 -1.59
C GLU A 6 15.72 0.71 -1.58
N LEU A 7 14.99 0.79 -2.70
CA LEU A 7 13.65 0.19 -2.86
C LEU A 7 13.66 -1.30 -2.51
N LEU A 8 14.67 -2.04 -2.98
CA LEU A 8 14.76 -3.51 -2.90
C LEU A 8 15.35 -4.04 -1.59
N ASN A 9 15.98 -3.20 -0.75
CA ASN A 9 16.67 -3.63 0.46
C ASN A 9 16.12 -2.97 1.73
N ARG A 10 15.80 -1.68 1.70
CA ARG A 10 15.42 -0.95 2.92
C ARG A 10 13.99 -1.28 3.31
N GLY A 11 13.81 -1.87 4.50
CA GLY A 11 12.49 -2.26 5.01
C GLY A 11 11.83 -3.37 4.18
N VAL A 12 12.64 -4.20 3.51
CA VAL A 12 12.19 -5.34 2.71
C VAL A 12 12.83 -6.61 3.27
N ASP A 13 12.00 -7.53 3.75
CA ASP A 13 12.45 -8.85 4.19
C ASP A 13 12.77 -9.74 2.99
N GLN A 14 11.81 -9.88 2.07
CA GLN A 14 11.91 -10.79 0.92
C GLN A 14 11.35 -10.16 -0.36
N VAL A 15 11.92 -10.57 -1.50
CA VAL A 15 11.41 -10.25 -2.84
C VAL A 15 11.24 -11.54 -3.62
N ILE A 16 9.99 -11.91 -3.82
CA ILE A 16 9.56 -13.18 -4.43
C ILE A 16 8.93 -12.87 -5.81
N PRO A 17 9.10 -13.74 -6.82
CA PRO A 17 9.90 -14.96 -6.83
C PRO A 17 11.40 -14.73 -7.01
N SER A 18 11.84 -13.53 -7.42
CA SER A 18 13.27 -13.25 -7.60
C SER A 18 13.59 -11.76 -7.54
N LYS A 19 14.39 -11.39 -6.54
CA LYS A 19 14.98 -10.04 -6.41
C LYS A 19 15.78 -9.63 -7.63
N GLN A 20 16.57 -10.54 -8.19
CA GLN A 20 17.42 -10.25 -9.36
C GLN A 20 16.58 -9.96 -10.61
N LYS A 21 15.51 -10.73 -10.84
CA LYS A 21 14.60 -10.47 -11.98
C LYS A 21 13.93 -9.11 -11.84
N LEU A 22 13.44 -8.78 -10.64
CA LEU A 22 12.82 -7.47 -10.39
C LEU A 22 13.83 -6.34 -10.60
N ARG A 23 15.05 -6.45 -10.05
CA ARG A 23 16.15 -5.49 -10.27
C ARG A 23 16.41 -5.26 -11.75
N ASN A 24 16.50 -6.34 -12.54
CA ASN A 24 16.75 -6.22 -13.98
C ASN A 24 15.62 -5.45 -14.68
N VAL A 25 14.35 -5.72 -14.33
CA VAL A 25 13.20 -5.00 -14.87
C VAL A 25 13.23 -3.51 -14.47
N LEU A 26 13.54 -3.20 -13.22
CA LEU A 26 13.65 -1.82 -12.70
C LEU A 26 14.76 -1.00 -13.38
N ARG A 27 15.78 -1.67 -13.94
CA ARG A 27 16.86 -1.02 -14.72
C ARG A 27 16.49 -0.81 -16.21
N THR A 28 15.31 -1.22 -16.64
CA THR A 28 14.79 -0.92 -17.98
C THR A 28 13.92 0.35 -17.95
N SER A 29 13.47 0.82 -19.12
CA SER A 29 12.49 1.92 -19.23
C SER A 29 11.04 1.48 -18.98
N LYS A 30 10.80 0.24 -18.57
CA LYS A 30 9.44 -0.30 -18.37
C LYS A 30 8.79 0.33 -17.14
N LYS A 31 7.69 1.06 -17.35
CA LYS A 31 6.81 1.52 -16.26
C LYS A 31 6.00 0.33 -15.72
N LEU A 32 6.15 0.04 -14.42
CA LEU A 32 5.37 -0.97 -13.72
C LEU A 32 4.14 -0.34 -13.05
N ARG A 33 3.10 -1.17 -12.87
CA ARG A 33 1.92 -0.86 -12.07
C ARG A 33 1.96 -1.76 -10.84
N VAL A 34 2.02 -1.16 -9.65
CA VAL A 34 2.08 -1.89 -8.37
C VAL A 34 0.92 -1.45 -7.50
N TYR A 35 0.41 -2.35 -6.65
CA TYR A 35 -0.68 -2.02 -5.74
C TYR A 35 -0.38 -2.52 -4.32
N GLN A 36 -1.00 -1.86 -3.35
CA GLN A 36 -1.12 -2.37 -1.99
C GLN A 36 -2.54 -2.09 -1.49
N GLY A 37 -3.14 -3.11 -0.86
CA GLY A 37 -4.45 -3.01 -0.24
C GLY A 37 -4.39 -2.32 1.13
N PHE A 38 -5.38 -1.49 1.41
CA PHE A 38 -5.62 -0.84 2.69
C PHE A 38 -7.08 -1.03 3.09
N ASP A 39 -7.29 -1.63 4.25
CA ASP A 39 -8.64 -1.87 4.78
C ASP A 39 -9.04 -0.73 5.72
N PRO A 40 -10.09 0.05 5.38
CA PRO A 40 -10.52 1.23 6.14
C PRO A 40 -11.36 0.82 7.36
N SER A 41 -10.79 -0.04 8.20
CA SER A 41 -11.40 -0.55 9.44
C SER A 41 -11.47 0.47 10.57
N SER A 42 -10.87 1.65 10.39
CA SER A 42 -10.96 2.81 11.26
C SER A 42 -10.83 4.09 10.42
N PRO A 43 -11.19 5.28 10.94
CA PRO A 43 -11.07 6.52 10.19
C PRO A 43 -9.63 7.03 10.01
N LEU A 44 -8.67 6.52 10.80
CA LEU A 44 -7.31 7.07 10.85
C LEU A 44 -6.27 6.04 10.43
N LEU A 45 -5.33 6.47 9.59
CA LEU A 45 -4.12 5.70 9.35
C LEU A 45 -3.22 5.81 10.58
N HIS A 46 -2.78 4.69 11.13
CA HIS A 46 -1.74 4.64 12.16
C HIS A 46 -0.36 4.36 11.57
N ILE A 47 0.68 4.46 12.41
CA ILE A 47 2.10 4.28 12.02
C ILE A 47 2.38 2.95 11.30
N GLY A 48 1.65 1.87 11.60
CA GLY A 48 1.79 0.59 10.90
C GLY A 48 1.57 0.68 9.37
N HIS A 49 0.74 1.61 8.89
CA HIS A 49 0.52 1.81 7.45
C HIS A 49 1.67 2.56 6.77
N MET A 50 2.50 3.27 7.52
CA MET A 50 3.55 4.12 6.97
C MET A 50 4.62 3.32 6.24
N ILE A 51 4.86 2.06 6.62
CA ILE A 51 5.80 1.18 5.91
C ILE A 51 5.36 0.99 4.46
N GLY A 52 4.08 0.63 4.26
CA GLY A 52 3.49 0.45 2.94
C GLY A 52 3.43 1.74 2.13
N LEU A 53 2.92 2.82 2.73
CA LEU A 53 2.80 4.13 2.08
C LEU A 53 4.15 4.67 1.61
N ARG A 54 5.19 4.58 2.46
CA ARG A 54 6.54 5.01 2.07
C ARG A 54 7.11 4.14 0.96
N LYS A 55 6.86 2.83 0.99
CA LYS A 55 7.30 1.95 -0.09
C LYS A 55 6.62 2.30 -1.41
N LEU A 56 5.30 2.55 -1.41
CA LEU A 56 4.59 3.06 -2.59
C LEU A 56 5.16 4.40 -3.09
N ARG A 57 5.49 5.35 -2.20
CA ARG A 57 6.16 6.60 -2.60
C ARG A 57 7.48 6.34 -3.32
N GLU A 58 8.31 5.42 -2.82
CA GLU A 58 9.57 5.04 -3.48
C GLU A 58 9.33 4.50 -4.90
N TRP A 59 8.24 3.75 -5.12
CA TRP A 59 7.83 3.33 -6.47
C TRP A 59 7.45 4.53 -7.37
N GLN A 60 6.71 5.52 -6.84
CA GLN A 60 6.39 6.74 -7.58
C GLN A 60 7.64 7.55 -7.93
N ASP A 61 8.60 7.66 -7.00
CA ASP A 61 9.85 8.38 -7.20
C ASP A 61 10.76 7.73 -8.26
N LEU A 62 10.54 6.45 -8.56
CA LEU A 62 11.16 5.72 -9.67
C LEU A 62 10.35 5.81 -10.98
N GLY A 63 9.24 6.56 -10.98
CA GLY A 63 8.40 6.80 -12.16
C GLY A 63 7.36 5.71 -12.43
N HIS A 64 7.12 4.81 -11.47
CA HIS A 64 6.11 3.75 -11.60
C HIS A 64 4.71 4.23 -11.22
N GLU A 65 3.69 3.53 -11.70
CA GLU A 65 2.30 3.76 -11.29
C GLU A 65 2.02 2.96 -10.03
N VAL A 66 1.46 3.62 -9.02
CA VAL A 66 1.04 2.98 -7.77
C VAL A 66 -0.47 3.06 -7.63
N ILE A 67 -1.06 1.98 -7.16
CA ILE A 67 -2.49 1.85 -6.92
C ILE A 67 -2.67 1.68 -5.43
N PHE A 68 -3.17 2.73 -4.78
CA PHE A 68 -3.62 2.68 -3.39
C PHE A 68 -5.02 2.06 -3.36
N LEU A 69 -5.09 0.75 -3.12
CA LEU A 69 -6.32 -0.01 -3.26
C LEU A 69 -7.08 -0.03 -1.93
N ILE A 70 -8.29 0.52 -1.90
CA ILE A 70 -9.19 0.42 -0.73
C ILE A 70 -9.98 -0.89 -0.79
N GLY A 71 -9.88 -1.69 0.26
CA GLY A 71 -10.66 -2.93 0.42
C GLY A 71 -12.04 -2.68 1.02
N ASP A 72 -13.08 -2.66 0.19
CA ASP A 72 -14.47 -2.43 0.61
C ASP A 72 -15.16 -3.69 1.16
N PHE A 73 -14.76 -4.88 0.70
CA PHE A 73 -15.29 -6.18 1.13
C PHE A 73 -14.54 -6.77 2.33
N THR A 74 -13.21 -6.65 2.36
CA THR A 74 -12.33 -7.09 3.46
C THR A 74 -12.54 -6.27 4.73
N GLY A 75 -12.81 -4.97 4.61
CA GLY A 75 -13.18 -4.12 5.76
C GLY A 75 -14.51 -4.51 6.42
N ARG A 76 -15.42 -5.14 5.68
CA ARG A 76 -16.73 -5.59 6.21
C ARG A 76 -16.61 -6.91 6.95
N ILE A 77 -15.94 -7.91 6.38
CA ILE A 77 -15.77 -9.24 7.01
C ILE A 77 -14.72 -9.19 8.13
N GLY A 78 -13.71 -8.32 7.97
CA GLY A 78 -12.51 -8.31 8.78
C GLY A 78 -11.56 -9.41 8.31
N ASP A 79 -10.29 -9.07 8.07
CA ASP A 79 -9.26 -10.07 7.85
C ASP A 79 -9.12 -10.95 9.12
N PRO A 80 -9.39 -12.27 9.04
CA PRO A 80 -9.32 -13.18 10.19
C PRO A 80 -7.88 -13.51 10.61
N THR A 81 -6.85 -13.07 9.86
CA THR A 81 -5.46 -13.36 10.22
C THR A 81 -5.09 -12.75 11.57
N GLY A 82 -4.94 -13.63 12.58
CA GLY A 82 -4.26 -13.33 13.84
C GLY A 82 -5.06 -12.63 14.94
N ARG A 83 -6.42 -12.66 14.96
CA ARG A 83 -7.20 -12.08 16.08
C ARG A 83 -8.32 -13.00 16.58
N GLU A 84 -8.39 -13.17 17.91
CA GLU A 84 -9.31 -14.08 18.62
C GLU A 84 -10.78 -13.59 18.75
N LYS A 85 -11.08 -12.33 18.39
CA LYS A 85 -12.44 -11.78 18.46
C LYS A 85 -12.88 -11.28 17.09
N THR A 86 -14.05 -11.74 16.65
CA THR A 86 -14.73 -11.24 15.45
C THR A 86 -14.90 -9.72 15.57
N ARG A 87 -14.32 -8.97 14.63
CA ARG A 87 -14.46 -7.50 14.60
C ARG A 87 -15.93 -7.15 14.34
N PRO A 88 -16.46 -6.07 14.92
CA PRO A 88 -17.81 -5.60 14.59
C PRO A 88 -17.88 -5.27 13.10
N LEU A 89 -18.91 -5.82 12.43
CA LEU A 89 -19.21 -5.55 11.02
C LEU A 89 -19.45 -4.06 10.81
N LEU A 90 -18.62 -3.40 10.00
CA LEU A 90 -18.83 -2.01 9.62
C LEU A 90 -19.89 -1.90 8.53
N SER A 91 -20.71 -0.84 8.61
CA SER A 91 -21.65 -0.51 7.55
C SER A 91 -20.89 -0.07 6.29
N LYS A 92 -21.47 -0.29 5.10
CA LYS A 92 -20.88 0.17 3.83
C LYS A 92 -20.60 1.68 3.86
N LYS A 93 -21.52 2.48 4.41
CA LYS A 93 -21.38 3.92 4.58
C LYS A 93 -20.16 4.28 5.42
N THR A 94 -19.95 3.59 6.54
CA THR A 94 -18.79 3.82 7.42
C THR A 94 -17.48 3.47 6.73
N VAL A 95 -17.45 2.37 5.97
CA VAL A 95 -16.28 1.97 5.16
C VAL A 95 -15.95 3.05 4.12
N GLU A 96 -16.97 3.59 3.43
CA GLU A 96 -16.81 4.68 2.47
C GLU A 96 -16.31 5.98 3.10
N GLU A 97 -16.81 6.34 4.28
CA GLU A 97 -16.35 7.51 5.04
C GLU A 97 -14.88 7.35 5.47
N ASN A 98 -14.51 6.20 6.02
CA ASN A 98 -13.13 5.89 6.38
C ASN A 98 -12.20 5.83 5.14
N ALA A 99 -12.70 5.37 4.00
CA ALA A 99 -11.93 5.35 2.75
C ALA A 99 -11.55 6.76 2.29
N LYS A 100 -12.47 7.72 2.40
CA LYS A 100 -12.21 9.13 2.08
C LYS A 100 -11.12 9.71 2.99
N THR A 101 -11.22 9.49 4.30
CA THR A 101 -10.19 9.97 5.23
C THR A 101 -8.84 9.30 4.99
N TYR A 102 -8.82 8.02 4.59
CA TYR A 102 -7.60 7.32 4.20
C TYR A 102 -6.95 7.94 2.98
N GLN A 103 -7.72 8.25 1.93
CA GLN A 103 -7.22 8.92 0.74
C GLN A 103 -6.62 10.28 1.06
N GLU A 104 -7.30 11.10 1.88
CA GLU A 104 -6.81 12.41 2.32
C GLU A 104 -5.49 12.32 3.10
N GLN A 105 -5.39 11.35 4.02
CA GLN A 105 -4.18 11.15 4.82
C GLN A 105 -3.03 10.58 3.98
N ALA A 106 -3.31 9.59 3.13
CA ALA A 106 -2.33 8.99 2.22
C ALA A 106 -1.83 10.02 1.20
N GLY A 107 -2.66 10.98 0.78
CA GLY A 107 -2.31 12.05 -0.16
C GLY A 107 -1.24 13.01 0.36
N LYS A 108 -0.92 12.98 1.66
CA LYS A 108 0.23 13.70 2.23
C LYS A 108 1.57 13.03 1.88
N ILE A 109 1.53 11.78 1.40
CA ILE A 109 2.71 10.95 1.11
C ILE A 109 2.70 10.53 -0.35
N LEU A 110 1.54 10.13 -0.88
CA LEU A 110 1.37 9.67 -2.24
C LEU A 110 0.86 10.80 -3.12
N ASP A 111 1.30 10.80 -4.38
CA ASP A 111 0.79 11.68 -5.41
C ASP A 111 -0.35 11.00 -6.16
N PHE A 112 -1.55 11.60 -6.16
CA PHE A 112 -2.73 11.09 -6.84
C PHE A 112 -3.07 11.85 -8.13
N SER A 113 -2.15 12.68 -8.65
CA SER A 113 -2.37 13.45 -9.89
C SER A 113 -2.12 12.67 -11.19
N GLY A 114 -1.65 11.42 -11.09
CA GLY A 114 -1.30 10.57 -12.22
C GLY A 114 -2.45 9.91 -12.96
#